data_AF-A0A143QEL5-F1
#
_entry.id   AF-A0A143QEL5-F1
#
_cell.length_a   1.000
_cell.length_b   1.000
_cell.length_c   1.000
_cell.angle_alpha   90.00
_cell.angle_beta   90.00
_cell.angle_gamma   90.00
#
_symmetry.space_group_name_H-M   'P 1'
#
loop_
_entity.id
_entity.type
_entity.pdbx_description
1 polymer ?
#
loop_
_entity_poly.entity_id
_entity_poly.type
_entity_poly.pdbx_seq_one_letter_code
_entity_poly.pdbx_strand_id
1 'polypeptide(L)'
;MQGVLQQRGVELAPVHLDECARFGLELPALPGWDLVPAHLFPHATAVLCSPTDAVDGFVPNAAVLTGKLTRSLDPQTLLACGFGRLPGTSGMDRRQLRP
;
A
#
# COMPACT_ATOMS: atom_id res chain seq x y z
N MET A 1 -9.29 -8.87 2.38
CA MET A 1 -8.16 -9.30 3.24
C MET A 1 -8.51 -9.24 4.73
N GLN A 2 -8.93 -8.08 5.27
CA GLN A 2 -9.20 -7.91 6.72
C GLN A 2 -10.18 -8.93 7.31
N GLY A 3 -11.27 -9.27 6.60
CA GLY A 3 -12.20 -10.32 7.04
C GLY A 3 -11.56 -11.71 7.18
N VAL A 4 -10.61 -12.07 6.30
CA VAL A 4 -9.86 -13.33 6.40
C VAL A 4 -8.93 -13.33 7.60
N LEU A 5 -8.28 -12.19 7.89
CA LEU A 5 -7.44 -12.04 9.08
C LEU A 5 -8.26 -12.24 10.36
N GLN A 6 -9.44 -11.59 10.45
CA GLN A 6 -10.34 -11.70 11.60
C GLN A 6 -10.89 -13.11 11.79
N GLN A 7 -11.38 -13.76 10.73
CA GLN A 7 -11.86 -15.14 10.79
C GLN A 7 -10.78 -16.13 11.26
N ARG A 8 -9.53 -15.80 10.98
CA ARG A 8 -8.37 -16.58 11.41
C ARG A 8 -7.81 -16.07 12.74
N GLY A 9 -8.38 -15.08 13.42
CA GLY A 9 -7.79 -14.54 14.66
C GLY A 9 -6.34 -14.07 14.49
N VAL A 10 -6.03 -13.49 13.32
CA VAL A 10 -4.71 -12.93 12.99
C VAL A 10 -4.85 -11.42 13.08
N GLU A 11 -3.96 -10.78 13.82
CA GLU A 11 -3.89 -9.33 13.89
C GLU A 11 -2.79 -8.81 12.95
N LEU A 12 -3.01 -7.60 12.43
CA LEU A 12 -2.08 -6.87 11.58
C LEU A 12 -1.65 -5.61 12.32
N ALA A 13 -0.40 -5.56 12.76
CA ALA A 13 0.20 -4.38 13.36
C ALA A 13 0.94 -3.55 12.30
N PRO A 14 0.73 -2.24 12.18
CA PRO A 14 1.46 -1.41 11.24
C PRO A 14 2.95 -1.36 11.58
N VAL A 15 3.78 -1.25 10.55
CA VAL A 15 5.25 -1.20 10.66
C VAL A 15 5.73 0.17 10.19
N HIS A 16 6.60 0.79 11.00
CA HIS A 16 7.21 2.08 10.67
C HIS A 16 8.29 1.92 9.60
N LEU A 17 8.54 2.96 8.80
CA LEU A 17 9.52 2.95 7.71
C LEU A 17 10.92 2.51 8.16
N ASP A 18 11.36 2.93 9.35
CA ASP A 18 12.68 2.55 9.89
C ASP A 18 12.81 1.05 10.16
N GLU A 19 11.70 0.39 10.49
CA GLU A 19 11.68 -1.06 10.68
C GLU A 19 11.62 -1.79 9.33
N CYS A 20 10.99 -1.19 8.30
CA CYS A 20 10.96 -1.72 6.94
C CYS A 20 12.33 -1.88 6.30
N ALA A 21 13.26 -0.96 6.58
CA ALA A 21 14.65 -1.06 6.10
C ALA A 21 15.33 -2.37 6.55
N ARG A 22 14.95 -2.92 7.72
CA ARG A 22 15.50 -4.20 8.22
C ARG A 22 15.06 -5.40 7.39
N PHE A 23 13.96 -5.29 6.65
CA PHE A 23 13.44 -6.31 5.75
C PHE A 23 13.89 -6.10 4.30
N GLY A 24 14.79 -5.14 4.06
CA GLY A 24 15.23 -4.76 2.70
C GLY A 24 14.14 -4.06 1.89
N LEU A 25 13.12 -3.51 2.55
CA LEU A 25 12.08 -2.73 1.88
C LEU A 25 12.54 -1.28 1.81
N GLU A 26 13.05 -0.91 0.64
CA GLU A 26 13.48 0.45 0.33
C GLU A 26 12.41 1.15 -0.52
N LEU A 27 12.11 2.40 -0.16
CA LEU A 27 11.22 3.24 -0.93
C LEU A 27 12.07 4.08 -1.89
N PRO A 28 11.90 3.94 -3.22
CA PRO A 28 12.72 4.69 -4.16
C PRO A 28 12.41 6.17 -4.08
N ALA A 29 13.45 7.00 -4.17
CA ALA A 29 13.28 8.41 -4.48
C ALA A 29 12.87 8.54 -5.96
N LEU A 30 11.70 9.11 -6.22
CA LEU A 30 11.21 9.35 -7.56
C LEU A 30 11.30 10.87 -7.85
N PRO A 31 11.88 11.30 -8.98
CA PRO A 31 11.94 12.73 -9.32
C PRO A 31 10.56 13.37 -9.33
N GLY A 32 10.41 14.51 -8.65
CA GLY A 32 9.13 15.21 -8.50
C GLY A 32 8.20 14.62 -7.44
N TRP A 33 8.60 13.55 -6.76
CA TRP A 33 7.84 12.96 -5.66
C TRP A 33 8.51 13.21 -4.31
N ASP A 34 7.73 13.75 -3.38
CA ASP A 34 8.16 14.06 -2.03
C ASP A 34 7.57 13.08 -1.03
N LEU A 35 8.39 12.63 -0.08
CA LEU A 35 7.93 11.89 1.08
C LEU A 35 7.17 12.82 2.03
N VAL A 36 5.94 12.47 2.36
CA VAL A 36 5.10 13.26 3.25
C VAL A 36 5.38 12.88 4.72
N PRO A 37 5.35 13.86 5.66
CA PRO A 37 5.51 13.56 7.08
C PRO A 37 4.53 12.50 7.60
N ALA A 38 5.05 11.48 8.28
CA ALA A 38 4.28 10.32 8.74
C ALA A 38 3.07 10.67 9.63
N HIS A 39 3.13 11.77 10.39
CA HIS A 39 2.04 12.19 11.27
C HIS A 39 0.76 12.61 10.53
N LEU A 40 0.86 12.94 9.23
CA LEU A 40 -0.30 13.28 8.40
C LEU A 40 -1.08 12.06 7.95
N PHE A 41 -0.44 10.88 7.95
CA PHE A 41 -1.05 9.61 7.54
C PHE A 41 -0.79 8.55 8.60
N PRO A 42 -1.55 8.59 9.72
CA PRO A 42 -1.45 7.57 10.75
C PRO A 42 -1.65 6.19 10.13
N HIS A 43 -0.80 5.23 10.50
CA HIS A 43 -0.78 3.85 9.99
C HIS A 43 -0.18 3.63 8.60
N ALA A 44 0.14 4.68 7.83
CA ALA A 44 0.95 4.52 6.63
C ALA A 44 2.41 4.27 7.03
N THR A 45 3.07 3.36 6.32
CA THR A 45 4.53 3.21 6.43
C THR A 45 5.22 4.39 5.73
N ALA A 46 4.71 4.77 4.56
CA ALA A 46 5.17 5.95 3.84
C ALA A 46 4.06 6.45 2.91
N VAL A 47 4.06 7.74 2.62
CA VAL A 47 3.24 8.34 1.58
C VAL A 47 4.12 9.23 0.73
N LEU A 48 4.16 8.98 -0.57
CA LEU A 48 4.77 9.89 -1.53
C LEU A 48 3.67 10.68 -2.24
N CYS A 49 3.94 11.96 -2.51
CA CYS A 49 3.08 12.81 -3.31
C CYS A 49 3.88 13.44 -4.45
N SER A 50 3.24 13.70 -5.59
CA SER A 50 3.77 14.60 -6.63
C SER A 50 2.96 15.88 -6.67
N PRO A 51 3.34 16.92 -5.92
CA PRO A 51 2.62 18.19 -5.91
C PRO A 51 2.66 18.90 -7.27
N THR A 52 3.71 18.67 -8.05
CA THR A 52 3.90 19.28 -9.38
C THR A 52 2.92 18.76 -10.42
N ASP A 53 2.39 17.55 -10.22
CA ASP A 53 1.42 16.91 -11.12
C ASP A 53 -0.03 17.05 -10.62
N ALA A 54 -0.29 18.01 -9.73
CA ALA A 54 -1.63 18.23 -9.20
C ALA A 54 -2.61 18.70 -10.29
N VAL A 55 -3.80 18.11 -10.35
CA VAL A 55 -4.88 18.46 -11.29
C VAL A 55 -6.18 18.61 -10.52
N ASP A 56 -6.87 19.74 -10.70
CA ASP A 56 -8.18 20.02 -10.08
C ASP A 56 -8.24 19.79 -8.56
N GLY A 57 -7.14 20.10 -7.86
CA GLY A 57 -7.03 19.91 -6.41
C GLY A 57 -6.71 18.49 -5.96
N PHE A 58 -6.59 17.54 -6.90
CA PHE A 58 -6.07 16.20 -6.63
C PHE A 58 -4.54 16.19 -6.79
N VAL A 59 -3.83 15.77 -5.74
CA VAL A 59 -2.38 15.54 -5.75
C VAL A 59 -2.14 14.04 -5.93
N PRO A 60 -1.52 13.61 -7.05
CA PRO A 60 -1.10 12.22 -7.21
C PRO A 60 -0.27 11.74 -6.03
N ASN A 61 -0.63 10.58 -5.49
CA ASN A 61 0.00 10.03 -4.31
C ASN A 61 0.10 8.51 -4.37
N ALA A 62 1.08 7.98 -3.64
CA ALA A 62 1.32 6.57 -3.45
C ALA A 62 1.51 6.30 -1.96
N ALA A 63 0.57 5.57 -1.36
CA ALA A 63 0.66 5.13 0.02
C ALA A 63 1.21 3.71 0.09
N VAL A 64 2.24 3.51 0.91
CA VAL A 64 2.80 2.21 1.24
C VAL A 64 2.39 1.83 2.65
N LEU A 65 1.85 0.63 2.77
CA LEU A 65 1.39 0.03 4.02
C LEU A 65 2.15 -1.27 4.23
N THR A 66 2.97 -1.32 5.26
CA THR A 66 3.63 -2.54 5.73
C THR A 66 3.04 -2.89 7.08
N GLY A 67 2.75 -4.18 7.28
CA GLY A 67 2.27 -4.66 8.56
C GLY A 67 2.79 -6.04 8.89
N LYS A 68 2.94 -6.28 10.19
CA LYS A 68 3.36 -7.54 10.77
C LYS A 68 2.13 -8.34 11.20
N LEU A 69 2.07 -9.59 10.79
CA LEU A 69 1.04 -10.52 11.24
C LEU A 69 1.44 -11.14 12.58
N THR A 70 0.50 -11.27 13.51
CA THR A 70 0.76 -11.93 14.81
C THR A 70 1.08 -13.42 14.68
N ARG A 71 0.73 -14.03 13.54
CA ARG A 71 1.08 -15.41 13.20
C ARG A 71 1.20 -15.58 11.69
N SER A 72 1.92 -16.62 11.28
CA SER A 72 2.07 -16.97 9.87
C SER A 72 0.73 -17.39 9.26
N LEU A 73 0.54 -17.00 8.01
CA LEU A 73 -0.55 -17.45 7.14
C LEU A 73 0.04 -17.90 5.82
N ASP A 74 -0.67 -18.81 5.14
CA ASP A 74 -0.34 -19.15 3.76
C ASP A 74 -0.41 -17.89 2.87
N PRO A 75 0.70 -17.50 2.20
CA PRO A 75 0.72 -16.32 1.33
C PRO A 75 -0.29 -16.38 0.18
N GLN A 76 -0.61 -17.58 -0.34
CA GLN A 76 -1.58 -17.71 -1.44
C GLN A 76 -3.00 -17.33 -0.99
N THR A 77 -3.37 -17.70 0.23
CA THR A 77 -4.62 -17.27 0.87
C THR A 77 -4.72 -15.73 0.97
N LEU A 78 -3.62 -15.06 1.31
CA LEU A 78 -3.59 -13.58 1.38
C LEU A 78 -3.67 -12.92 0.01
N LEU A 79 -2.93 -13.44 -0.99
CA LEU A 79 -2.93 -12.92 -2.35
C LEU A 79 -4.31 -13.05 -3.02
N ALA A 80 -5.01 -14.17 -2.79
CA ALA A 80 -6.38 -14.36 -3.29
C ALA A 80 -7.35 -13.28 -2.79
N CYS A 81 -7.08 -12.66 -1.63
CA CYS A 81 -7.90 -11.59 -1.08
C CYS A 81 -7.65 -10.20 -1.69
N GLY A 82 -6.54 -10.02 -2.42
CA GLY A 82 -6.05 -8.70 -2.87
C GLY A 82 -6.67 -8.20 -4.17
N PHE A 83 -7.30 -9.08 -4.95
CA PHE A 83 -7.81 -8.76 -6.29
C PHE A 83 -9.33 -8.51 -6.32
N GLY A 84 -9.86 -7.89 -5.26
CA GLY A 84 -11.27 -7.48 -5.22
C GLY A 84 -11.51 -6.28 -6.15
N ARG A 85 -12.52 -6.39 -7.02
CA ARG A 85 -12.98 -5.25 -7.83
C ARG A 85 -13.72 -4.27 -6.94
N LEU A 86 -13.37 -2.98 -7.01
CA LEU A 86 -14.13 -1.94 -6.32
C LEU A 86 -15.49 -1.74 -7.03
N PRO A 87 -16.60 -1.59 -6.30
CA PRO A 87 -17.90 -1.31 -6.91
C PRO A 87 -17.82 -0.07 -7.81
N GLY A 88 -18.37 -0.16 -9.03
CA GLY A 88 -18.35 0.94 -10.00
C GLY A 88 -17.04 1.12 -10.79
N THR A 89 -16.02 0.28 -10.59
CA THR A 89 -14.78 0.35 -11.38
C THR A 89 -14.84 -0.55 -12.61
N SER A 90 -14.54 0.01 -13.80
CA SER A 90 -14.19 -0.79 -14.98
C SER A 90 -12.76 -1.28 -14.82
N GLY A 91 -12.57 -2.60 -14.72
CA GLY A 91 -11.23 -3.17 -14.66
C GLY A 91 -10.50 -2.91 -15.97
N MET A 92 -9.32 -2.31 -15.90
CA MET A 92 -8.43 -2.20 -17.06
C MET A 92 -7.80 -3.58 -17.29
N ASP A 93 -8.03 -4.18 -18.47
CA ASP A 93 -7.43 -5.46 -18.84
C ASP A 93 -5.90 -5.28 -18.89
N ARG A 94 -5.16 -6.15 -18.18
CA ARG A 94 -3.68 -6.17 -18.18
C ARG A 94 -3.08 -6.24 -19.59
N ARG A 95 -3.84 -6.71 -20.59
CA ARG A 95 -3.42 -6.71 -22.01
C ARG A 95 -3.35 -5.32 -22.66
N GLN A 96 -3.89 -4.29 -22.02
CA GLN A 96 -3.81 -2.90 -22.50
C GLN A 96 -2.63 -2.12 -21.92
N LEU A 97 -1.84 -2.73 -21.03
CA LEU A 97 -0.57 -2.20 -20.54
C LEU A 97 0.58 -2.81 -21.37
N ARG A 98 0.76 -2.33 -22.60
CA ARG A 98 2.04 -2.48 -23.32
C ARG A 98 2.52 -1.09 -23.76
N PRO A 99 3.83 -0.85 -23.75
CA PRO A 99 4.42 0.44 -24.12
C PRO A 99 4.13 0.79 -25.59
#